data_AF-A0A0F9CUW9-F1
#
_entry.id   AF-A0A0F9CUW9-F1
#
_cell.length_a   1.000
_cell.length_b   1.000
_cell.length_c   1.000
_cell.angle_alpha   90.00
_cell.angle_beta   90.00
_cell.angle_gamma   90.00
#
_symmetry.space_group_name_H-M   'P 1'
#
loop_
_entity.id
_entity.type
_entity.pdbx_description
1 polymer ?
#
loop_
_entity_poly.entity_id
_entity_poly.type
_entity_poly.pdbx_seq_one_letter_code
_entity_poly.pdbx_strand_id
1 'polypeptide(L)'
;MKITYKEFFEKSKNKPYLQKIINQCFTAAIKTALEAKELFPNKSPIDAGELMLSGLATLAESEDIILTNREEITAEYMAEIFESYREDKDGR
;
A
#
# COMPACT_ATOMS: atom_id res chain seq x y z
N MET A 1 5.72 -18.57 1.84
CA MET A 1 5.52 -18.37 0.38
C MET A 1 6.16 -17.05 -0.04
N LYS A 2 6.74 -16.92 -1.24
CA LYS A 2 7.38 -15.68 -1.71
C LYS A 2 6.69 -15.17 -2.96
N ILE A 3 6.25 -13.91 -2.97
CA ILE A 3 5.63 -13.24 -4.12
C ILE A 3 6.14 -11.80 -4.21
N THR A 4 6.05 -11.17 -5.37
CA THR A 4 6.40 -9.74 -5.48
C THR A 4 5.27 -8.85 -4.99
N TYR A 5 5.58 -7.59 -4.66
CA TYR A 5 4.55 -6.59 -4.39
C TYR A 5 3.61 -6.42 -5.58
N LYS A 6 4.14 -6.36 -6.82
CA LYS A 6 3.31 -6.27 -8.02
C LYS A 6 2.35 -7.44 -8.13
N GLU A 7 2.84 -8.67 -7.95
CA GLU A 7 1.99 -9.86 -8.01
C GLU A 7 0.90 -9.82 -6.92
N PHE A 8 1.23 -9.37 -5.70
CA PHE A 8 0.25 -9.16 -4.63
C PHE A 8 -0.82 -8.14 -5.03
N PHE A 9 -0.43 -6.99 -5.58
CA PHE A 9 -1.36 -5.96 -6.04
C PHE A 9 -2.22 -6.44 -7.22
N GLU A 10 -1.67 -7.11 -8.23
CA GLU A 10 -2.44 -7.69 -9.32
C GLU A 10 -3.47 -8.71 -8.81
N LYS A 11 -3.09 -9.59 -7.88
CA LYS A 11 -4.01 -10.54 -7.24
C LYS A 11 -5.09 -9.84 -6.40
N SER A 12 -4.81 -8.65 -5.88
CA SER A 12 -5.76 -7.89 -5.07
C SER A 12 -6.88 -7.24 -5.91
N LYS A 13 -6.64 -6.95 -7.20
CA LYS A 13 -7.61 -6.27 -8.08
C LYS A 13 -8.95 -6.98 -8.13
N ASN A 14 -8.96 -8.32 -8.11
CA ASN A 14 -10.19 -9.12 -8.16
C ASN A 14 -10.69 -9.58 -6.78
N LYS A 15 -10.18 -8.99 -5.69
CA LYS A 15 -10.45 -9.43 -4.31
C LYS A 15 -10.82 -8.24 -3.43
N PRO A 16 -12.12 -7.90 -3.30
CA PRO A 16 -12.58 -6.71 -2.55
C PRO A 16 -12.06 -6.62 -1.11
N TYR A 17 -11.91 -7.76 -0.43
CA TYR A 17 -11.33 -7.81 0.92
C TYR A 17 -9.86 -7.36 0.94
N LEU A 18 -9.05 -7.79 -0.04
CA LEU A 18 -7.65 -7.37 -0.14
C LEU A 18 -7.54 -5.88 -0.51
N GLN A 19 -8.36 -5.40 -1.47
CA GLN A 19 -8.44 -3.98 -1.79
C GLN A 19 -8.74 -3.14 -0.53
N LYS A 20 -9.67 -3.61 0.33
CA LYS A 20 -10.00 -2.95 1.60
C LYS A 20 -8.80 -2.88 2.55
N ILE A 21 -8.08 -3.98 2.75
CA ILE A 21 -6.87 -4.01 3.60
C ILE A 21 -5.81 -3.04 3.07
N ILE A 22 -5.56 -3.08 1.76
CA ILE A 22 -4.56 -2.25 1.10
C ILE A 22 -4.91 -0.77 1.27
N ASN A 23 -6.18 -0.40 1.04
CA ASN A 23 -6.66 0.96 1.23
C ASN A 23 -6.58 1.41 2.71
N GLN A 24 -6.83 0.52 3.66
CA GLN A 24 -6.65 0.80 5.08
C GLN A 24 -5.18 1.06 5.43
N CYS A 25 -4.25 0.25 4.91
CA CYS A 25 -2.82 0.45 5.11
C CYS A 25 -2.36 1.79 4.52
N PHE A 26 -2.82 2.12 3.31
CA PHE A 26 -2.51 3.39 2.67
C PHE A 26 -3.03 4.60 3.46
N THR A 27 -4.31 4.54 3.87
CA THR A 27 -4.94 5.60 4.67
C THR A 27 -4.22 5.81 6.00
N ALA A 28 -3.85 4.72 6.69
CA ALA A 28 -3.10 4.79 7.93
C ALA A 28 -1.70 5.39 7.72
N ALA A 29 -1.02 5.03 6.63
CA ALA A 29 0.29 5.57 6.30
C ALA A 29 0.24 7.07 6.01
N ILE A 30 -0.75 7.54 5.22
CA ILE A 30 -0.96 8.98 4.98
C ILE A 30 -1.21 9.71 6.29
N LYS A 31 -2.14 9.20 7.11
CA LYS A 31 -2.48 9.83 8.39
C LYS A 31 -1.25 9.95 9.28
N THR A 32 -0.47 8.89 9.38
CA THR A 32 0.77 8.87 10.19
C THR A 32 1.80 9.86 9.66
N ALA A 33 1.99 9.94 8.34
CA ALA A 33 2.92 10.88 7.72
C ALA A 33 2.51 12.34 7.97
N LEU A 34 1.20 12.64 7.93
CA LEU A 34 0.66 13.96 8.25
C LEU A 34 0.83 14.31 9.73
N GLU A 35 0.45 13.41 10.65
CA GLU A 35 0.62 13.61 12.10
C GLU A 35 2.10 13.79 12.47
N ALA A 36 3.01 13.01 11.86
CA ALA A 36 4.44 13.15 12.09
C ALA A 36 4.97 14.52 11.61
N LYS A 37 4.45 15.07 10.50
CA LYS A 37 4.80 16.40 10.02
C LYS A 37 4.33 17.50 10.98
N GLU A 38 3.17 17.33 11.60
CA GLU A 38 2.64 18.27 12.60
C GLU A 38 3.47 18.24 13.89
N LEU A 39 3.82 17.05 14.37
CA LEU A 39 4.60 16.86 15.61
C LEU A 39 6.07 17.23 15.45
N PHE A 40 6.63 17.00 14.26
CA PHE A 40 8.05 17.20 13.97
C PHE A 40 8.27 18.06 12.71
N PRO A 41 7.83 19.33 12.71
CA PRO A 41 7.80 20.16 11.49
C PRO A 41 9.19 20.49 10.91
N ASN A 42 10.25 20.38 11.72
CA ASN A 42 11.63 20.63 11.32
C ASN A 42 12.38 19.36 10.90
N LYS A 43 11.69 18.22 10.79
CA LYS A 43 12.28 16.96 10.34
C LYS A 43 11.91 16.69 8.89
N SER A 44 12.71 15.86 8.23
CA SER A 44 12.39 15.38 6.89
C SER A 44 11.02 14.70 6.88
N PRO A 45 10.19 14.93 5.86
CA PRO A 45 8.86 14.33 5.77
C PRO A 45 8.97 12.80 5.67
N ILE A 46 8.02 12.11 6.30
CA ILE A 46 7.86 10.66 6.16
C ILE A 46 7.22 10.38 4.80
N ASP A 47 7.80 9.45 4.05
CA ASP A 47 7.21 8.92 2.83
C ASP A 47 6.08 7.95 3.17
N ALA A 48 4.84 8.35 2.87
CA ALA A 48 3.65 7.53 3.13
C ALA A 48 3.59 6.27 2.27
N GLY A 49 4.14 6.29 1.05
CA GLY A 49 4.22 5.11 0.20
C GLY A 49 5.13 4.06 0.82
N GLU A 50 6.29 4.49 1.30
CA GLU A 50 7.23 3.61 2.00
C GLU A 50 6.66 2.98 3.27
N LEU A 51 5.99 3.82 4.06
CA LEU A 51 5.34 3.39 5.29
C LEU A 51 4.23 2.38 4.99
N MET A 52 3.44 2.60 3.93
CA MET A 52 2.42 1.66 3.49
C MET A 52 3.02 0.31 3.08
N LEU A 53 4.05 0.30 2.23
CA LEU A 53 4.66 -0.94 1.74
C LEU A 53 5.27 -1.75 2.89
N SER A 54 5.90 -1.07 3.85
CA SER A 54 6.42 -1.70 5.07
C SER A 54 5.30 -2.30 5.93
N GLY A 55 4.16 -1.60 6.05
CA GLY A 55 2.97 -2.11 6.73
C GLY A 55 2.38 -3.35 6.04
N LEU A 56 2.31 -3.35 4.71
CA LEU A 56 1.85 -4.51 3.94
C LEU A 56 2.79 -5.71 4.07
N ALA A 57 4.11 -5.49 4.08
CA ALA A 57 5.08 -6.55 4.34
C ALA A 57 4.83 -7.22 5.70
N THR A 58 4.61 -6.40 6.73
CA THR A 58 4.35 -6.87 8.10
C THR A 58 3.08 -7.71 8.17
N LEU A 59 2.01 -7.27 7.50
CA LEU A 59 0.76 -8.05 7.43
C LEU A 59 0.95 -9.34 6.65
N ALA A 60 1.63 -9.31 5.51
CA ALA A 60 1.91 -10.49 4.70
C ALA A 60 2.74 -11.53 5.48
N GLU A 61 3.73 -11.10 6.25
CA GLU A 61 4.56 -11.98 7.07
C GLU A 61 3.75 -12.71 8.16
N SER A 62 2.71 -12.08 8.71
CA SER A 62 1.78 -12.74 9.65
C SER A 62 0.99 -13.90 9.04
N GLU A 63 0.96 -14.00 7.71
CA GLU A 63 0.34 -15.05 6.92
C GLU A 63 1.39 -15.96 6.22
N ASP A 64 2.64 -15.95 6.70
CA ASP A 64 3.78 -16.68 6.12
C ASP A 64 4.09 -16.31 4.65
N ILE A 65 3.79 -15.06 4.25
CA ILE A 65 4.06 -14.50 2.93
C ILE A 65 5.19 -13.47 3.01
N ILE A 66 6.22 -13.64 2.20
CA ILE A 66 7.32 -12.68 2.07
C ILE A 66 7.12 -11.89 0.76
N LEU A 67 6.98 -10.57 0.88
CA LEU A 67 6.87 -9.65 -0.26
C LEU A 67 8.25 -9.17 -0.73
N THR A 68 8.53 -9.29 -2.02
CA THR A 68 9.82 -8.85 -2.61
C THR A 68 9.68 -7.95 -3.83
N ASN A 69 10.82 -7.46 -4.32
CA ASN A 69 10.93 -6.52 -5.44
C ASN A 69 10.19 -5.21 -5.16
N ARG A 70 10.49 -4.59 -4.02
CA ARG A 70 9.87 -3.33 -3.58
C ARG A 70 10.17 -2.19 -4.55
N GLU A 71 11.36 -2.18 -5.13
CA GLU A 71 11.85 -1.21 -6.11
C GLU A 71 11.01 -1.14 -7.39
N GLU A 72 10.21 -2.18 -7.68
CA GLU A 72 9.29 -2.18 -8.82
C GLU A 72 8.04 -1.32 -8.56
N ILE A 73 7.78 -0.96 -7.30
CA ILE A 73 6.62 -0.19 -6.88
C ILE A 73 6.95 1.30 -6.92
N THR A 74 6.63 1.94 -8.04
CA THR A 74 6.78 3.37 -8.22
C THR A 74 5.53 4.13 -7.78
N ALA A 75 5.63 5.46 -7.68
CA ALA A 75 4.47 6.31 -7.40
C ALA A 75 3.40 6.18 -8.50
N GLU A 76 3.80 6.07 -9.76
CA GLU A 76 2.91 5.87 -10.91
C GLU A 76 2.17 4.54 -10.79
N TYR A 77 2.89 3.44 -10.49
CA TYR A 77 2.27 2.14 -10.32
C TYR A 77 1.29 2.11 -9.14
N MET A 78 1.63 2.76 -8.02
CA MET A 78 0.71 2.90 -6.89
C MET A 78 -0.57 3.66 -7.28
N ALA A 79 -0.44 4.74 -8.07
CA ALA A 79 -1.59 5.49 -8.56
C ALA A 79 -2.48 4.64 -9.47
N GLU A 80 -1.89 3.85 -10.38
CA GLU A 80 -2.62 2.90 -11.23
C GLU A 80 -3.41 1.86 -10.40
N ILE A 81 -2.78 1.31 -9.36
CA ILE A 81 -3.44 0.36 -8.45
C ILE A 81 -4.64 1.02 -7.75
N PHE A 82 -4.48 2.22 -7.19
CA PHE A 82 -5.58 2.87 -6.50
C PHE A 82 -6.74 3.27 -7.43
N GLU A 83 -6.44 3.67 -8.67
CA GLU A 83 -7.49 3.96 -9.64
C GLU A 83 -8.25 2.68 -10.01
N SER A 84 -7.56 1.54 -10.17
CA SER A 84 -8.22 0.25 -10.43
C SER A 84 -9.20 -0.18 -9.32
N TYR A 85 -9.01 0.26 -8.07
CA TYR A 85 -9.93 -0.02 -6.98
C TYR A 85 -11.19 0.88 -7.00
N ARG A 86 -11.15 2.01 -7.73
CA ARG A 86 -12.29 2.91 -7.87
C ARG A 86 -13.23 2.45 -8.98
N GLU A 87 -12.69 1.94 -10.08
CA GLU A 87 -13.47 1.42 -11.20
C GLU A 87 -14.37 0.24 -10.78
N ASP A 88 -13.93 -0.57 -9.81
CA ASP A 88 -14.69 -1.70 -9.25
C ASP A 88 -15.93 -1.25 -8.43
N LYS A 89 -15.99 0.03 -8.00
CA LYS A 89 -17.15 0.60 -7.29
C LYS A 89 -18.21 1.21 -8.21
N ASP A 90 -17.87 1.48 -9.47
CA ASP A 90 -18.77 2.15 -10.43
C ASP A 90 -19.38 1.20 -11.48
N GLY A 91 -19.12 -0.12 -11.39
CA GLY A 91 -19.91 -1.17 -12.04
C GLY A 91 -20.26 -0.92 -13.51
N ARG A 92 -19.24 -0.74 -14.36
CA ARG A 92 -19.41 -0.91 -15.81
C ARG A 92 -19.07 -2.33 -16.23
#